data_AF-A0A6M3KA71-F1
#
_entry.id   AF-A0A6M3KA71-F1
#
_cell.length_a   1.000
_cell.length_b   1.000
_cell.length_c   1.000
_cell.angle_alpha   90.00
_cell.angle_beta   90.00
_cell.angle_gamma   90.00
#
_symmetry.space_group_name_H-M   'P 1'
#
loop_
_entity.id
_entity.type
_entity.pdbx_description
1 polymer ?
#
loop_
_entity_poly.entity_id
_entity_poly.type
_entity_poly.pdbx_seq_one_letter_code
_entity_poly.pdbx_strand_id
1 'polypeptide(L)'
;MEEDERVFIIGQGCQSPWYVGGLCNGLLDRFGPMRVIDTPVSENAITGAAVGAAIAGLRPILVFPRMDFMLYAMDPIINSAAKWHYMFGGAMSVPLVIWPIINRGGSQGAQHSQDFTWLFKRIPGLKVVSPQTPREAKGFLEWAVKDPNPVVYVDDRARYKIEGEVSEEEMAPYRLWRDTGEPFCPMPASEILEEAFFEQLSNPLH
;
A
#
# COMPACT_ATOMS: atom_id res chain seq x y z
N MET A 1 15.31 1.38 -2.00
CA MET A 1 15.56 2.56 -2.86
C MET A 1 17.00 2.61 -3.37
N GLU A 2 18.01 2.34 -2.52
CA GLU A 2 19.41 2.20 -3.00
C GLU A 2 19.60 1.00 -3.93
N GLU A 3 18.97 -0.12 -3.60
CA GLU A 3 19.09 -1.37 -4.38
C GLU A 3 18.36 -1.33 -5.74
N ASP A 4 17.39 -0.43 -5.91
CA ASP A 4 16.55 -0.38 -7.11
C ASP A 4 16.23 1.07 -7.47
N GLU A 5 16.82 1.53 -8.58
CA GLU A 5 16.64 2.87 -9.12
C GLU A 5 15.20 3.16 -9.57
N ARG A 6 14.41 2.11 -9.84
CA ARG A 6 13.01 2.21 -10.26
C ARG A 6 12.07 2.59 -9.11
N VAL A 7 12.51 2.43 -7.86
CA VAL A 7 11.69 2.68 -6.66
C VAL A 7 11.70 4.15 -6.30
N PHE A 8 10.55 4.82 -6.24
CA PHE A 8 10.50 6.22 -5.80
C PHE A 8 9.28 6.46 -4.92
N ILE A 9 9.34 7.51 -4.10
CA ILE A 9 8.22 7.92 -3.25
C ILE A 9 7.51 9.08 -3.90
N ILE A 10 6.19 9.02 -3.93
CA ILE A 10 5.31 10.07 -4.45
C ILE A 10 4.09 10.21 -3.55
N GLY A 11 3.67 11.44 -3.25
CA GLY A 11 2.53 11.67 -2.38
C GLY A 11 2.48 13.08 -1.81
N GLN A 12 1.48 13.36 -0.99
CA GLN A 12 1.32 14.68 -0.39
C GLN A 12 2.19 14.79 0.86
N GLY A 13 2.96 15.88 0.94
CA GLY A 13 3.85 16.17 2.05
C GLY A 13 5.05 15.22 2.15
N CYS A 14 5.45 14.55 1.07
CA CYS A 14 6.65 13.70 1.03
C CYS A 14 7.94 14.51 1.22
N GLN A 15 7.91 15.81 0.91
CA GLN A 15 9.03 16.73 1.17
C GLN A 15 8.82 17.56 2.45
N SER A 16 7.70 17.35 3.16
CA SER A 16 7.43 18.04 4.43
C SER A 16 7.95 17.21 5.61
N PRO A 17 8.69 17.81 6.56
CA PRO A 17 9.22 17.07 7.70
C PRO A 17 8.16 16.68 8.75
N TRP A 18 6.92 17.17 8.62
CA TRP A 18 5.84 16.91 9.60
C TRP A 18 4.57 16.30 9.01
N TYR A 19 4.28 16.53 7.73
CA TYR A 19 2.95 16.25 7.17
C TYR A 19 2.59 14.76 7.15
N VAL A 20 3.57 13.91 6.82
CA VAL A 20 3.46 12.44 6.83
C VAL A 20 4.15 11.82 8.05
N GLY A 21 4.18 12.54 9.18
CA GLY A 21 4.72 12.02 10.43
C GLY A 21 6.23 11.74 10.43
N GLY A 22 6.99 12.42 9.56
CA GLY A 22 8.44 12.26 9.44
C GLY A 22 8.89 11.03 8.66
N LEU A 23 7.96 10.28 8.04
CA LEU A 23 8.22 9.08 7.25
C LEU A 23 9.29 9.28 6.18
N CYS A 24 9.30 10.45 5.53
CA CYS A 24 10.24 10.78 4.45
C CYS A 24 11.48 11.56 4.90
N ASN A 25 11.73 11.70 6.21
CA ASN A 25 12.83 12.54 6.71
C ASN A 25 14.19 12.07 6.18
N GLY A 26 14.97 13.00 5.63
CA GLY A 26 16.30 12.74 5.06
C GLY A 26 16.30 12.03 3.70
N LEU A 27 15.14 11.58 3.18
CA LEU A 27 15.09 10.89 1.89
C LEU A 27 15.31 11.85 0.72
N LEU A 28 14.81 13.08 0.81
CA LEU A 28 15.01 14.09 -0.24
C LEU A 28 16.49 14.43 -0.41
N ASP A 29 17.21 14.62 0.69
CA ASP A 29 18.65 14.93 0.66
C ASP A 29 19.48 13.74 0.13
N ARG A 30 19.06 12.51 0.45
CA ARG A 30 19.76 11.28 0.05
C ARG A 30 19.50 10.86 -1.39
N PHE A 31 18.26 11.00 -1.89
CA PHE A 31 17.85 10.46 -3.20
C PHE A 31 17.45 11.53 -4.23
N GLY A 32 17.30 12.78 -3.82
CA GLY A 32 16.97 13.90 -4.69
C GLY A 32 15.49 13.98 -5.09
N PRO A 33 15.10 15.10 -5.73
CA PRO A 33 13.70 15.44 -6.03
C PRO A 33 13.04 14.53 -7.07
N MET A 34 13.82 13.78 -7.85
CA MET A 34 13.31 12.81 -8.83
C MET A 34 12.87 11.49 -8.19
N ARG A 35 13.30 11.23 -6.94
CA ARG A 35 13.00 9.98 -6.21
C ARG A 35 12.11 10.22 -4.99
N VAL A 36 11.94 11.47 -4.57
CA VAL A 36 11.03 11.91 -3.50
C VAL A 36 10.19 13.07 -4.02
N ILE A 37 9.01 12.74 -4.51
CA ILE A 37 8.14 13.66 -5.27
C ILE A 37 6.98 14.12 -4.38
N ASP A 38 6.95 15.41 -4.07
CA ASP A 38 5.77 16.03 -3.46
C ASP A 38 4.71 16.33 -4.50
N THR A 39 3.44 16.26 -4.12
CA THR A 39 2.32 16.35 -5.07
C THR A 39 1.22 17.31 -4.62
N PRO A 40 0.43 17.87 -5.56
CA PRO A 40 -0.77 18.65 -5.23
C PRO A 40 -1.83 17.84 -4.46
N VAL A 41 -2.88 18.51 -3.99
CA VAL A 41 -4.06 17.81 -3.43
C VAL A 41 -4.94 17.30 -4.56
N SER A 42 -4.65 16.09 -5.03
CA SER A 42 -5.32 15.47 -6.19
C SER A 42 -5.16 13.94 -6.17
N GLU A 43 -5.68 13.29 -5.13
CA GLU A 43 -5.48 11.87 -4.82
C GLU A 43 -5.74 10.95 -6.02
N ASN A 44 -6.85 11.17 -6.73
CA ASN A 44 -7.21 10.37 -7.90
C ASN A 44 -6.14 10.47 -9.00
N ALA A 45 -5.77 11.69 -9.38
CA ALA A 45 -4.81 11.94 -10.46
C ALA A 45 -3.41 11.40 -10.12
N ILE A 46 -2.96 11.61 -8.88
CA ILE A 46 -1.64 11.14 -8.42
C ILE A 46 -1.60 9.62 -8.35
N THR A 47 -2.69 8.99 -7.91
CA THR A 47 -2.79 7.54 -7.89
C THR A 47 -2.79 6.97 -9.31
N GLY A 48 -3.52 7.59 -10.23
CA GLY A 48 -3.47 7.22 -11.65
C GLY A 48 -2.06 7.36 -12.24
N ALA A 49 -1.34 8.42 -11.90
CA ALA A 49 0.05 8.61 -12.33
C ALA A 49 0.99 7.54 -11.74
N ALA A 50 0.83 7.18 -10.46
CA ALA A 50 1.60 6.11 -9.83
C ALA A 50 1.30 4.75 -10.46
N VAL A 51 0.02 4.43 -10.73
CA VAL A 51 -0.37 3.20 -11.46
C VAL A 51 0.25 3.19 -12.86
N GLY A 52 0.17 4.29 -13.61
CA GLY A 52 0.79 4.40 -14.93
C GLY A 52 2.30 4.23 -14.90
N ALA A 53 2.98 4.83 -13.91
CA ALA A 53 4.42 4.65 -13.70
C ALA A 53 4.78 3.19 -13.40
N ALA A 54 3.99 2.51 -12.57
CA ALA A 54 4.18 1.10 -12.25
C ALA A 54 4.02 0.20 -13.50
N ILE A 55 3.00 0.47 -14.33
CA ILE A 55 2.79 -0.22 -15.62
C ILE A 55 3.97 0.03 -16.58
N ALA A 56 4.55 1.23 -16.55
CA ALA A 56 5.73 1.58 -17.34
C ALA A 56 7.05 0.96 -16.82
N GLY A 57 6.99 0.16 -15.75
CA GLY A 57 8.14 -0.59 -15.21
C GLY A 57 8.83 0.07 -14.01
N LEU A 58 8.30 1.19 -13.49
CA LEU A 58 8.76 1.77 -12.22
C LEU A 58 8.12 1.05 -11.02
N ARG A 59 8.56 1.40 -9.80
CA ARG A 59 8.08 0.79 -8.55
C ARG A 59 7.69 1.88 -7.52
N PRO A 60 6.61 2.63 -7.78
CA PRO A 60 6.20 3.73 -6.91
C PRO A 60 5.77 3.25 -5.52
N ILE A 61 6.11 4.08 -4.53
CA ILE A 61 5.58 4.06 -3.18
C ILE A 61 4.70 5.31 -3.04
N LEU A 62 3.39 5.11 -3.15
CA LEU A 62 2.38 6.15 -3.12
C LEU A 62 1.91 6.41 -1.68
N VAL A 63 2.28 7.56 -1.12
CA VAL A 63 1.94 7.92 0.26
C VAL A 63 0.65 8.72 0.32
N PHE A 64 -0.29 8.28 1.16
CA PHE A 64 -1.45 9.08 1.54
C PHE A 64 -1.27 9.57 2.98
N PRO A 65 -1.29 10.89 3.23
CA PRO A 65 -1.10 11.46 4.56
C PRO A 65 -2.22 11.04 5.53
N ARG A 66 -3.38 10.64 4.98
CA ARG A 66 -4.49 10.05 5.71
C ARG A 66 -5.17 8.98 4.87
N MET A 67 -5.53 7.88 5.52
CA MET A 67 -6.27 6.78 4.88
C MET A 67 -7.63 7.24 4.35
N ASP A 68 -8.28 8.22 4.98
CA ASP A 68 -9.59 8.74 4.55
C ASP A 68 -9.55 9.25 3.10
N PHE A 69 -8.43 9.81 2.65
CA PHE A 69 -8.29 10.39 1.32
C PHE A 69 -8.16 9.35 0.20
N MET A 70 -7.89 8.09 0.54
CA MET A 70 -7.90 7.00 -0.44
C MET A 70 -9.27 6.84 -1.11
N LEU A 71 -10.35 7.26 -0.46
CA LEU A 71 -11.70 7.19 -1.04
C LEU A 71 -11.81 8.01 -2.33
N TYR A 72 -11.05 9.09 -2.48
CA TYR A 72 -10.99 9.85 -3.74
C TYR A 72 -10.26 9.11 -4.86
N ALA A 73 -9.42 8.13 -4.53
CA ALA A 73 -8.58 7.36 -5.44
C ALA A 73 -9.09 5.93 -5.68
N MET A 74 -10.34 5.61 -5.32
CA MET A 74 -10.87 4.25 -5.44
C MET A 74 -10.79 3.68 -6.85
N ASP A 75 -11.11 4.48 -7.88
CA ASP A 75 -11.08 4.00 -9.26
C ASP A 75 -9.69 3.53 -9.74
N PRO A 76 -8.61 4.35 -9.65
CA PRO A 76 -7.28 3.88 -10.05
C PRO A 76 -6.76 2.73 -9.16
N ILE A 77 -7.09 2.71 -7.86
CA ILE A 77 -6.70 1.61 -6.96
C ILE A 77 -7.36 0.29 -7.38
N ILE A 78 -8.68 0.30 -7.61
CA ILE A 78 -9.45 -0.92 -7.81
C ILE A 78 -9.41 -1.36 -9.27
N ASN A 79 -9.80 -0.47 -10.17
CA ASN A 79 -10.04 -0.84 -11.56
C ASN A 79 -8.74 -0.83 -12.37
N SER A 80 -7.77 0.01 -12.02
CA SER A 80 -6.51 0.12 -12.78
C SER A 80 -5.34 -0.64 -12.14
N ALA A 81 -5.28 -0.76 -10.81
CA ALA A 81 -4.23 -1.52 -10.13
C ALA A 81 -4.65 -2.96 -9.79
N ALA A 82 -5.66 -3.14 -8.93
CA ALA A 82 -5.97 -4.44 -8.35
C ALA A 82 -6.33 -5.51 -9.40
N LYS A 83 -7.16 -5.14 -10.37
CA LYS A 83 -7.66 -6.07 -11.39
C LYS A 83 -6.69 -6.31 -12.54
N TRP A 84 -5.63 -5.51 -12.65
CA TRP A 84 -4.75 -5.49 -13.82
C TRP A 84 -4.16 -6.88 -14.11
N HIS A 85 -3.65 -7.55 -13.09
CA HIS A 85 -3.02 -8.85 -13.28
C HIS A 85 -3.95 -9.90 -13.89
N TYR A 86 -5.19 -9.94 -13.38
CA TYR A 86 -6.20 -10.87 -13.86
C TYR A 86 -6.73 -10.49 -15.24
N MET A 87 -7.01 -9.21 -15.49
CA MET A 87 -7.52 -8.73 -16.78
C MET A 87 -6.58 -9.04 -17.95
N PHE A 88 -5.28 -9.11 -17.69
CA PHE A 88 -4.26 -9.46 -18.68
C PHE A 88 -3.81 -10.93 -18.58
N GLY A 89 -4.62 -11.82 -17.99
CA GLY A 89 -4.37 -13.27 -17.95
C GLY A 89 -3.07 -13.65 -17.25
N GLY A 90 -2.64 -12.85 -16.27
CA GLY A 90 -1.38 -13.05 -15.55
C GLY A 90 -0.13 -12.51 -16.24
N ALA A 91 -0.23 -11.95 -17.46
CA ALA A 91 0.92 -11.51 -18.24
C ALA A 91 1.51 -10.15 -17.80
N MET A 92 0.72 -9.31 -17.14
CA MET A 92 1.13 -7.99 -16.66
C MET A 92 0.75 -7.83 -15.19
N SER A 93 1.44 -6.97 -14.45
CA SER A 93 1.09 -6.64 -13.05
C SER A 93 1.39 -5.17 -12.77
N VAL A 94 0.90 -4.65 -11.65
CA VAL A 94 1.12 -3.27 -11.21
C VAL A 94 1.95 -3.29 -9.92
N PRO A 95 3.29 -3.17 -10.00
CA PRO A 95 4.16 -3.14 -8.83
C PRO A 95 4.08 -1.78 -8.13
N LEU A 96 3.11 -1.63 -7.22
CA LEU A 96 2.78 -0.38 -6.55
C LEU A 96 2.59 -0.63 -5.05
N VAL A 97 3.27 0.14 -4.21
CA VAL A 97 2.95 0.21 -2.79
C VAL A 97 2.05 1.41 -2.55
N ILE A 98 0.88 1.20 -1.97
CA ILE A 98 -0.03 2.24 -1.52
C ILE A 98 0.12 2.32 0.00
N TRP A 99 0.61 3.44 0.51
CA TRP A 99 0.99 3.62 1.91
C TRP A 99 0.11 4.70 2.56
N PRO A 100 -1.13 4.36 2.96
CA PRO A 100 -1.96 5.24 3.76
C PRO A 100 -1.58 5.24 5.22
N ILE A 101 -1.77 6.39 5.85
CA ILE A 101 -1.55 6.57 7.29
C ILE A 101 -2.90 6.72 8.00
N ILE A 102 -3.20 5.86 8.95
CA ILE A 102 -4.26 6.07 9.95
C ILE A 102 -3.74 7.12 10.94
N ASN A 103 -4.41 8.25 11.01
CA ASN A 103 -3.95 9.41 11.78
C ASN A 103 -4.99 9.82 12.83
N ARG A 104 -5.15 8.97 13.86
CA ARG A 104 -6.12 9.13 14.96
C ARG A 104 -5.54 9.92 16.13
N GLY A 105 -6.43 10.54 16.92
CA GLY A 105 -6.07 11.29 18.14
C GLY A 105 -5.75 12.76 17.87
N GLY A 106 -5.73 13.60 18.91
CA GLY A 106 -5.44 15.03 18.77
C GLY A 106 -6.51 15.85 18.04
N SER A 107 -7.79 15.55 18.29
CA SER A 107 -8.95 16.36 17.83
C SER A 107 -9.04 16.57 16.30
N GLN A 108 -8.77 15.53 15.51
CA GLN A 108 -8.72 15.61 14.03
C GLN A 108 -10.09 15.62 13.33
N GLY A 109 -11.18 15.46 14.08
CA GLY A 109 -12.54 15.41 13.55
C GLY A 109 -12.93 14.07 12.93
N ALA A 110 -14.22 13.91 12.62
CA ALA A 110 -14.80 12.64 12.20
C ALA A 110 -14.31 12.14 10.83
N GLN A 111 -13.94 13.05 9.92
CA GLN A 111 -13.51 12.73 8.55
C GLN A 111 -12.01 12.38 8.42
N HIS A 112 -11.29 12.27 9.54
CA HIS A 112 -9.83 12.11 9.52
C HIS A 112 -9.31 11.07 10.52
N SER A 113 -10.15 10.10 10.89
CA SER A 113 -9.87 9.11 11.92
C SER A 113 -10.32 7.71 11.51
N GLN A 114 -10.81 7.53 10.29
CA GLN A 114 -11.38 6.26 9.86
C GLN A 114 -10.27 5.24 9.57
N ASP A 115 -10.61 3.97 9.70
CA ASP A 115 -9.77 2.86 9.27
C ASP A 115 -10.58 2.07 8.23
N PHE A 116 -10.08 2.07 7.00
CA PHE A 116 -10.67 1.38 5.87
C PHE A 116 -9.95 0.07 5.54
N THR A 117 -9.08 -0.45 6.42
CA THR A 117 -8.31 -1.67 6.19
C THR A 117 -9.20 -2.83 5.77
N TRP A 118 -10.35 -3.00 6.44
CA TRP A 118 -11.28 -4.07 6.11
C TRP A 118 -11.94 -3.88 4.73
N LEU A 119 -12.26 -2.64 4.34
CA LEU A 119 -12.78 -2.34 3.01
C LEU A 119 -11.78 -2.74 1.92
N PHE A 120 -10.51 -2.35 2.08
CA PHE A 120 -9.47 -2.69 1.09
C PHE A 120 -9.12 -4.18 1.08
N LYS A 121 -9.18 -4.87 2.22
CA LYS A 121 -9.01 -6.33 2.31
C LYS A 121 -10.06 -7.11 1.52
N ARG A 122 -11.22 -6.51 1.24
CA ARG A 122 -12.32 -7.15 0.49
C ARG A 122 -12.22 -6.94 -1.02
N ILE A 123 -11.19 -6.28 -1.51
CA ILE A 123 -11.01 -5.99 -2.93
C ILE A 123 -10.06 -7.06 -3.51
N PRO A 124 -10.56 -7.96 -4.39
CA PRO A 124 -9.71 -8.94 -5.04
C PRO A 124 -8.60 -8.27 -5.85
N GLY A 125 -7.40 -8.82 -5.78
CA GLY A 125 -6.23 -8.27 -6.48
C GLY A 125 -5.37 -7.32 -5.65
N LEU A 126 -5.86 -6.83 -4.51
CA LEU A 126 -5.04 -6.12 -3.53
C LEU A 126 -4.49 -7.08 -2.48
N LYS A 127 -3.23 -6.86 -2.09
CA LYS A 127 -2.67 -7.41 -0.85
C LYS A 127 -2.69 -6.31 0.20
N VAL A 128 -3.15 -6.59 1.42
CA VAL A 128 -3.29 -5.56 2.46
C VAL A 128 -2.59 -6.01 3.74
N VAL A 129 -1.65 -5.21 4.21
CA VAL A 129 -0.86 -5.46 5.42
C VAL A 129 -0.95 -4.27 6.36
N SER A 130 -0.91 -4.51 7.67
CA SER A 130 -0.89 -3.44 8.69
C SER A 130 0.05 -3.84 9.82
N PRO A 131 1.30 -3.32 9.82
CA PRO A 131 2.31 -3.72 10.80
C PRO A 131 1.94 -3.27 12.22
N GLN A 132 2.24 -4.12 13.19
CA GLN A 132 2.01 -3.90 14.61
C GLN A 132 3.30 -3.65 15.39
N THR A 133 4.44 -4.10 14.85
CA THR A 133 5.76 -4.02 15.48
C THR A 133 6.78 -3.36 14.56
N PRO A 134 7.89 -2.78 15.08
CA PRO A 134 8.96 -2.24 14.23
C PRO A 134 9.56 -3.27 13.27
N ARG A 135 9.67 -4.53 13.70
CA ARG A 135 10.13 -5.64 12.85
C ARG A 135 9.19 -5.88 11.66
N GLU A 136 7.88 -5.93 11.92
CA GLU A 136 6.87 -6.04 10.87
C GLU A 136 6.89 -4.82 9.94
N ALA A 137 7.08 -3.61 10.48
CA ALA A 137 7.08 -2.39 9.70
C ALA A 137 8.18 -2.41 8.62
N LYS A 138 9.42 -2.77 9.00
CA LYS A 138 10.53 -2.96 8.05
C LYS A 138 10.23 -4.11 7.08
N GLY A 139 9.93 -5.29 7.62
CA GLY A 139 9.78 -6.51 6.82
C GLY A 139 8.65 -6.45 5.79
N PHE A 140 7.47 -5.97 6.20
CA PHE A 140 6.33 -5.84 5.30
C PHE A 140 6.57 -4.79 4.21
N LEU A 141 7.26 -3.69 4.51
CA LEU A 141 7.55 -2.67 3.51
C LEU A 141 8.56 -3.17 2.48
N GLU A 142 9.64 -3.82 2.94
CA GLU A 142 10.64 -4.43 2.05
C GLU A 142 10.00 -5.45 1.11
N TRP A 143 9.14 -6.32 1.65
CA TRP A 143 8.37 -7.26 0.85
C TRP A 143 7.41 -6.55 -0.12
N ALA A 144 6.65 -5.55 0.35
CA ALA A 144 5.69 -4.83 -0.48
C ALA A 144 6.36 -4.15 -1.67
N VAL A 145 7.54 -3.54 -1.44
CA VAL A 145 8.34 -2.92 -2.50
C VAL A 145 8.87 -3.93 -3.50
N LYS A 146 9.06 -5.20 -3.13
CA LYS A 146 9.52 -6.29 -4.02
C LYS A 146 8.37 -7.04 -4.72
N ASP A 147 7.14 -6.97 -4.19
CA ASP A 147 5.99 -7.67 -4.77
C ASP A 147 5.62 -7.12 -6.16
N PRO A 148 5.33 -7.98 -7.15
CA PRO A 148 4.95 -7.51 -8.49
C PRO A 148 3.53 -6.93 -8.55
N ASN A 149 2.70 -7.10 -7.52
CA ASN A 149 1.29 -6.70 -7.49
C ASN A 149 1.05 -5.51 -6.54
N PRO A 150 -0.11 -4.83 -6.63
CA PRO A 150 -0.40 -3.72 -5.74
C PRO A 150 -0.57 -4.16 -4.29
N VAL A 151 0.17 -3.51 -3.39
CA VAL A 151 0.14 -3.76 -1.94
C VAL A 151 -0.31 -2.50 -1.21
N VAL A 152 -1.34 -2.61 -0.38
CA VAL A 152 -1.74 -1.58 0.58
C VAL A 152 -1.03 -1.82 1.91
N TYR A 153 -0.06 -0.98 2.23
CA TYR A 153 0.65 -0.96 3.50
C TYR A 153 -0.03 0.06 4.43
N VAL A 154 -0.93 -0.43 5.29
CA VAL A 154 -1.70 0.43 6.18
C VAL A 154 -0.90 0.73 7.43
N ASP A 155 -0.40 1.95 7.48
CA ASP A 155 0.39 2.47 8.58
C ASP A 155 -0.50 3.13 9.63
N ASP A 156 -0.06 3.14 10.89
CA ASP A 156 -0.82 3.75 12.00
C ASP A 156 0.10 4.60 12.85
N ARG A 157 -0.18 5.90 12.86
CA ARG A 157 0.59 6.89 13.59
C ARG A 157 0.63 6.64 15.09
N ALA A 158 -0.38 5.97 15.66
CA ALA A 158 -0.39 5.61 17.08
C ALA A 158 0.78 4.69 17.46
N ARG A 159 1.35 3.95 16.49
CA ARG A 159 2.44 2.99 16.70
C ARG A 159 3.85 3.58 16.54
N TYR A 160 3.99 4.82 16.10
CA TYR A 160 5.31 5.42 15.77
C TYR A 160 6.26 5.54 16.97
N LYS A 161 5.73 5.48 18.20
CA LYS A 161 6.53 5.54 19.43
C LYS A 161 6.88 4.15 19.99
N ILE A 162 6.44 3.08 19.34
CA ILE A 162 6.76 1.72 19.77
C ILE A 162 8.18 1.41 19.29
N GLU A 163 9.04 1.08 20.23
CA GLU A 163 10.41 0.61 19.98
C GLU A 163 10.47 -0.91 20.12
N GLY A 164 11.39 -1.54 19.39
CA GLY A 164 11.55 -2.99 19.38
C GLY A 164 12.73 -3.42 18.52
N GLU A 165 13.18 -4.66 18.72
CA GLU A 165 14.29 -5.21 17.96
C GLU A 165 13.91 -5.41 16.49
N VAL A 166 14.80 -4.99 15.59
CA VAL A 166 14.66 -5.14 14.16
C VAL A 166 15.86 -5.95 13.66
N SER A 167 15.61 -7.18 13.24
CA SER A 167 16.64 -8.04 12.64
C SER A 167 17.00 -7.58 11.22
N GLU A 168 18.21 -7.90 10.78
CA GLU A 168 18.61 -7.76 9.37
C GLU A 168 18.12 -8.91 8.49
N GLU A 169 17.54 -9.96 9.08
CA GLU A 169 16.95 -11.06 8.31
C GLU A 169 15.71 -10.60 7.55
N GLU A 170 15.69 -10.92 6.25
CA GLU A 170 14.56 -10.65 5.36
C GLU A 170 13.30 -11.40 5.84
N MET A 171 12.21 -10.67 5.99
CA MET A 171 10.96 -11.19 6.54
C MET A 171 9.92 -11.37 5.43
N ALA A 172 9.62 -12.63 5.08
CA ALA A 172 8.48 -12.94 4.21
C ALA A 172 7.17 -12.89 5.02
N PRO A 173 6.14 -12.15 4.59
CA PRO A 173 4.90 -11.96 5.37
C PRO A 173 4.17 -13.27 5.72
N TYR A 174 4.28 -14.28 4.85
CA TYR A 174 3.68 -15.60 5.07
C TYR A 174 4.28 -16.34 6.27
N ARG A 175 5.54 -16.04 6.66
CA ARG A 175 6.16 -16.62 7.86
C ARG A 175 5.49 -16.10 9.15
N LEU A 176 5.05 -14.84 9.16
CA LEU A 176 4.39 -14.23 10.32
C LEU A 176 3.03 -14.85 10.62
N TRP A 177 2.24 -15.19 9.59
CA TRP A 177 0.96 -15.88 9.75
C TRP A 177 1.09 -17.19 10.53
N ARG A 178 2.15 -17.96 10.21
CA ARG A 178 2.45 -19.23 10.87
C ARG A 178 2.81 -19.06 12.34
N ASP A 179 3.44 -17.93 12.67
CA ASP A 179 3.95 -17.65 14.01
C ASP A 179 2.90 -16.97 14.91
N THR A 180 1.89 -16.26 14.36
CA THR A 180 0.92 -15.48 15.14
C THR A 180 -0.51 -16.01 15.16
N GLY A 181 -0.94 -16.85 14.21
CA GLY A 181 -2.28 -17.45 14.19
C GLY A 181 -3.44 -16.49 13.90
N GLU A 182 -3.17 -15.22 13.58
CA GLU A 182 -4.15 -14.18 13.21
C GLU A 182 -4.33 -14.13 11.68
N PRO A 183 -5.52 -13.77 11.15
CA PRO A 183 -5.81 -13.78 9.72
C PRO A 183 -4.99 -12.73 8.94
N PHE A 184 -3.81 -13.15 8.53
CA PHE A 184 -3.06 -12.64 7.39
C PHE A 184 -3.74 -13.18 6.13
N CYS A 185 -4.21 -12.31 5.23
CA CYS A 185 -4.72 -12.73 3.93
C CYS A 185 -3.79 -12.22 2.82
N PRO A 186 -2.76 -13.01 2.46
CA PRO A 186 -2.00 -12.83 1.23
C PRO A 186 -2.56 -13.79 0.17
N MET A 187 -3.89 -13.92 -0.01
CA MET A 187 -4.34 -14.80 -1.09
C MET A 187 -3.91 -14.17 -2.42
N PRO A 188 -3.28 -14.95 -3.33
CA PRO A 188 -2.96 -14.45 -4.65
C PRO A 188 -4.25 -13.97 -5.33
N ALA A 189 -4.14 -12.87 -6.08
CA ALA A 189 -5.25 -12.25 -6.81
C ALA A 189 -6.09 -13.27 -7.60
N SER A 190 -5.45 -14.34 -8.10
CA SER A 190 -6.08 -15.41 -8.86
C SER A 190 -7.08 -16.25 -8.05
N GLU A 191 -6.81 -16.56 -6.78
CA GLU A 191 -7.68 -17.45 -5.98
C GLU A 191 -8.96 -16.75 -5.52
N ILE A 192 -8.87 -15.47 -5.12
CA ILE A 192 -10.05 -14.67 -4.76
C ILE A 192 -10.94 -14.41 -5.99
N LEU A 193 -10.33 -14.16 -7.14
CA LEU A 193 -11.08 -13.91 -8.37
C LEU A 193 -11.76 -15.17 -8.87
N GLU A 194 -11.12 -16.35 -8.79
CA GLU A 194 -11.77 -17.62 -9.12
C GLU A 194 -12.97 -17.89 -8.21
N GLU A 195 -12.85 -17.76 -6.89
CA GLU A 195 -13.98 -17.96 -5.96
C GLU A 195 -15.13 -16.96 -6.22
N ALA A 196 -14.83 -15.67 -6.41
CA ALA A 196 -15.83 -14.65 -6.71
C ALA A 196 -16.50 -14.86 -8.07
N PHE A 197 -15.77 -15.34 -9.09
CA PHE A 197 -16.33 -15.66 -10.40
C PHE A 197 -17.22 -16.91 -10.35
N PHE A 198 -16.83 -17.93 -9.57
CA PHE A 198 -17.64 -19.13 -9.38
C PHE A 198 -18.91 -18.86 -8.56
N GLU A 199 -18.88 -17.97 -7.55
CA GLU A 199 -20.11 -17.54 -6.86
C GLU A 199 -21.08 -16.77 -7.77
N GLN A 200 -20.57 -15.93 -8.69
CA GLN A 200 -21.42 -15.22 -9.65
C GLN A 200 -21.98 -16.11 -10.77
N LEU A 201 -21.27 -17.16 -11.17
CA LEU A 201 -21.73 -18.10 -12.20
C LEU A 201 -22.60 -19.24 -11.65
N SER A 202 -22.53 -19.52 -10.35
CA SER A 202 -23.37 -20.55 -9.70
C SER A 202 -24.74 -20.03 -9.26
N ASN A 203 -25.02 -18.73 -9.41
CA ASN A 203 -26.34 -18.16 -9.16
C ASN A 203 -26.89 -17.39 -10.38
N PRO A 204 -27.25 -18.08 -11.49
CA PRO A 204 -28.09 -17.48 -12.50
C PRO A 204 -29.51 -17.44 -11.94
N LEU A 205 -30.00 -16.23 -11.64
CA LEU A 205 -31.38 -15.87 -11.25
C LEU A 205 -31.64 -15.82 -9.73
N HIS A 206 -31.41 -14.64 -9.15
CA HIS A 206 -32.39 -13.97 -8.30
C HIS A 206 -32.44 -12.48 -8.64
#